data_AF-A0A2R6MHA4-F1
#
_entry.id   AF-A0A2R6MHA4-F1
#
_cell.length_a   1.000
_cell.length_b   1.000
_cell.length_c   1.000
_cell.angle_alpha   90.00
_cell.angle_beta   90.00
_cell.angle_gamma   90.00
#
_symmetry.space_group_name_H-M   'P 1'
#
loop_
_entity.id
_entity.type
_entity.pdbx_description
1 polymer ?
#
loop_
_entity_poly.entity_id
_entity_poly.type
_entity_poly.pdbx_seq_one_letter_code
_entity_poly.pdbx_strand_id
1 'polypeptide(L)'
;MYQSVERLPRRVRKRVRSLLMADERFVTAATATDGLLDRWATHLVVTDQRLLLVKLVGFESSVSGVRLNRLDACRAESGTLRLAFSYDTYSYGFDDSETAGEIVAAVERQRDDETEPATDPALDLRPESEDGEDETGAETE
;
A
#
# COMPACT_ATOMS: atom_id res chain seq x y z
N MET A 1 -14.85 2.23 11.11
CA MET A 1 -13.71 2.55 10.23
C MET A 1 -13.19 3.98 10.46
N TYR A 2 -11.93 4.28 10.12
CA TYR A 2 -11.30 5.60 10.16
C TYR A 2 -10.75 6.00 8.80
N GLN A 3 -11.24 7.11 8.23
CA GLN A 3 -10.78 7.65 6.94
C GLN A 3 -9.69 8.73 7.07
N SER A 4 -9.19 8.97 8.28
CA SER A 4 -8.10 9.92 8.52
C SER A 4 -7.30 9.51 9.76
N VAL A 5 -5.99 9.73 9.70
CA VAL A 5 -5.06 9.57 10.83
C VAL A 5 -5.54 10.34 12.06
N GLU A 6 -6.15 11.51 11.87
CA GLU A 6 -6.62 12.36 12.98
C GLU A 6 -7.69 11.69 13.85
N ARG A 7 -8.49 10.80 13.25
CA ARG A 7 -9.61 10.13 13.92
C ARG A 7 -9.17 8.87 14.69
N LEU A 8 -7.93 8.43 14.51
CA LEU A 8 -7.39 7.29 15.25
C LEU A 8 -7.27 7.59 16.75
N PRO A 9 -7.41 6.58 17.63
CA PRO A 9 -7.11 6.74 19.04
C PRO A 9 -5.71 7.33 19.26
N ARG A 10 -5.56 8.24 20.22
CA ARG A 10 -4.34 9.05 20.41
C ARG A 10 -3.03 8.24 20.40
N ARG A 11 -3.03 7.06 21.05
CA ARG A 11 -1.86 6.16 21.09
C ARG A 11 -1.53 5.59 19.71
N VAL A 12 -2.54 5.12 18.99
CA VAL A 12 -2.40 4.58 17.62
C VAL A 12 -1.95 5.68 16.67
N ARG A 13 -2.62 6.84 16.71
CA ARG A 13 -2.26 8.02 15.90
C ARG A 13 -0.79 8.40 16.05
N LYS A 14 -0.29 8.46 17.28
CA LYS A 14 1.12 8.77 17.56
C LYS A 14 2.06 7.74 16.93
N ARG A 15 1.73 6.44 17.05
CA ARG A 15 2.53 5.35 16.48
C ARG A 15 2.53 5.37 14.96
N VAL A 16 1.35 5.49 14.34
CA VAL A 16 1.22 5.56 12.87
C VAL A 16 2.04 6.73 12.33
N ARG A 17 1.86 7.94 12.86
CA ARG A 17 2.65 9.11 12.40
C ARG A 17 4.16 8.94 12.53
N SER A 18 4.63 8.27 13.58
CA SER A 18 6.07 8.02 13.75
C SER A 18 6.64 6.98 12.80
N LEU A 19 5.79 6.22 12.11
CA LEU A 19 6.19 5.12 11.23
C LEU A 19 5.89 5.37 9.75
N LEU A 20 5.06 6.37 9.44
CA LEU A 20 4.86 6.84 8.08
C LEU A 20 6.18 7.39 7.55
N MET A 21 6.56 6.93 6.36
CA MET A 21 7.67 7.52 5.61
C MET A 21 7.26 8.90 5.09
N ALA A 22 8.23 9.72 4.67
CA ALA A 22 7.99 11.11 4.25
C ALA A 22 6.93 11.23 3.13
N ASP A 23 6.93 10.28 2.20
CA ASP A 23 6.03 10.25 1.04
C ASP A 23 4.90 9.21 1.17
N GLU A 24 4.72 8.62 2.36
CA GLU A 24 3.69 7.60 2.59
C GLU A 24 2.40 8.24 3.10
N ARG A 25 1.29 7.95 2.43
CA ARG A 25 -0.02 8.54 2.72
C ARG A 25 -0.93 7.53 3.39
N PHE A 26 -1.66 8.00 4.40
CA PHE A 26 -2.71 7.22 5.02
C PHE A 26 -3.93 7.10 4.11
N VAL A 27 -4.48 5.89 3.97
CA VAL A 27 -5.68 5.62 3.18
C VAL A 27 -6.87 5.36 4.10
N THR A 28 -6.79 4.32 4.93
CA THR A 28 -7.88 3.96 5.85
C THR A 28 -7.36 3.14 7.03
N ALA A 29 -8.19 3.00 8.07
CA ALA A 29 -7.91 2.10 9.16
C ALA A 29 -9.17 1.52 9.81
N ALA A 30 -9.01 0.38 10.47
CA ALA A 30 -10.07 -0.26 11.23
C ALA A 30 -9.51 -0.87 12.53
N THR A 31 -10.38 -1.05 13.52
CA THR A 31 -10.07 -1.75 14.76
C THR A 31 -10.67 -3.15 14.69
N ALA A 32 -9.83 -4.17 14.82
CA ALA A 32 -10.27 -5.55 14.88
C ALA A 32 -10.86 -5.89 16.26
N THR A 33 -11.75 -6.87 16.28
CA THR A 33 -12.39 -7.44 17.47
C THR A 33 -11.64 -8.67 17.98
N ASP A 34 -10.32 -8.70 17.80
CA ASP A 34 -9.45 -9.83 18.12
C ASP A 34 -8.99 -9.88 19.59
N GLY A 35 -9.44 -8.91 20.40
CA GLY A 35 -9.07 -8.78 21.81
C GLY A 35 -10.00 -9.51 22.78
N LEU A 36 -9.44 -10.03 23.87
CA LEU A 36 -10.18 -10.44 25.05
C LEU A 36 -10.35 -9.20 25.96
N LEU A 37 -11.53 -8.56 25.93
CA LEU A 37 -11.87 -7.32 26.65
C LEU A 37 -11.09 -6.08 26.17
N ASP A 38 -11.55 -4.88 26.55
CA ASP A 38 -11.06 -3.52 26.14
C ASP A 38 -9.55 -3.26 26.29
N ARG A 39 -8.78 -4.22 26.79
CA ARG A 39 -7.33 -4.11 27.00
C ARG A 39 -6.52 -4.50 25.78
N TRP A 40 -7.09 -5.28 24.86
CA TRP A 40 -6.41 -5.79 23.67
C TRP A 40 -7.11 -5.27 22.42
N ALA A 41 -6.37 -4.66 21.51
CA ALA A 41 -6.92 -4.20 20.23
C ALA A 41 -5.84 -4.20 19.16
N THR A 42 -6.14 -4.81 18.02
CA THR A 42 -5.35 -4.62 16.80
C THR A 42 -5.99 -3.55 15.92
N HIS A 43 -5.23 -2.53 15.56
CA HIS A 43 -5.61 -1.57 14.54
C HIS A 43 -4.91 -1.92 13.23
N LEU A 44 -5.69 -2.16 12.20
CA LEU A 44 -5.22 -2.33 10.84
C LEU A 44 -5.22 -0.96 10.16
N VAL A 45 -4.08 -0.55 9.62
CA VAL A 45 -3.90 0.75 8.97
C VAL A 45 -3.35 0.51 7.57
N VAL A 46 -4.12 0.90 6.57
CA VAL A 46 -3.72 0.84 5.16
C VAL A 46 -3.13 2.20 4.78
N THR A 47 -1.93 2.17 4.22
CA THR A 47 -1.29 3.29 3.55
C THR A 47 -1.28 3.03 2.04
N ASP A 48 -0.81 3.99 1.27
CA ASP A 48 -0.60 3.83 -0.17
C ASP A 48 0.54 2.85 -0.53
N GLN A 49 1.32 2.40 0.46
CA GLN A 49 2.46 1.49 0.24
C GLN A 49 2.41 0.20 1.07
N ARG A 50 1.77 0.24 2.24
CA ARG A 50 1.88 -0.81 3.26
C ARG A 50 0.58 -1.03 4.02
N LEU A 51 0.46 -2.22 4.58
CA LEU A 51 -0.47 -2.53 5.65
C LEU A 51 0.29 -2.56 6.97
N LEU A 52 -0.10 -1.72 7.92
CA LEU A 52 0.43 -1.69 9.28
C LEU A 52 -0.54 -2.35 10.24
N LEU A 53 -0.02 -3.23 11.11
CA LEU A 53 -0.75 -3.86 12.20
C LEU A 53 -0.24 -3.27 13.52
N VAL A 54 -1.04 -2.40 14.14
CA VAL A 54 -0.73 -1.78 15.41
C VAL A 54 -1.47 -2.53 16.52
N LYS A 55 -0.75 -3.38 17.25
CA LYS A 55 -1.32 -4.17 18.36
C LYS A 55 -1.10 -3.44 19.67
N LEU A 56 -2.17 -3.29 20.44
CA LEU A 56 -2.15 -2.73 21.80
C LEU A 56 -2.48 -3.84 22.78
N VAL A 57 -1.62 -4.04 23.78
CA VAL A 57 -1.78 -5.05 24.84
C VAL A 57 -1.53 -4.34 26.18
N GLY A 58 -2.61 -3.85 26.79
CA GLY A 58 -2.53 -3.06 28.02
C GLY A 58 -1.76 -1.74 27.82
N PHE A 59 -0.54 -1.65 28.36
CA PHE A 59 0.35 -0.50 28.16
C PHE A 59 1.38 -0.71 27.05
N GLU A 60 1.52 -1.93 26.58
CA GLU A 60 2.47 -2.27 25.52
C GLU A 60 1.83 -2.04 24.15
N SER A 61 2.67 -1.69 23.19
CA SER A 61 2.27 -1.52 21.80
C SER A 61 3.34 -2.11 20.90
N SER A 62 2.96 -2.98 19.98
CA SER A 62 3.81 -3.44 18.90
C SER A 62 3.24 -2.99 17.56
N VAL A 63 4.13 -2.76 16.59
CA VAL A 63 3.73 -2.45 15.23
C VAL A 63 4.51 -3.33 14.29
N SER A 64 3.81 -4.01 13.39
CA SER A 64 4.40 -4.64 12.22
C SER A 64 3.85 -3.99 10.95
N GLY A 65 4.64 -3.99 9.88
CA GLY A 65 4.26 -3.40 8.61
C GLY A 65 4.71 -4.28 7.47
N VAL A 66 3.83 -4.46 6.48
CA VAL A 66 4.11 -5.28 5.29
C VAL A 66 3.77 -4.46 4.05
N ARG A 67 4.65 -4.50 3.05
CA ARG A 67 4.38 -3.87 1.75
C ARG A 67 3.19 -4.54 1.07
N LEU A 68 2.33 -3.73 0.46
CA LEU A 68 1.13 -4.27 -0.17
C LEU A 68 1.47 -5.27 -1.27
N ASN A 69 2.52 -5.04 -2.07
CA ASN A 69 3.02 -5.98 -3.08
C ASN A 69 3.66 -7.28 -2.52
N ARG A 70 3.87 -7.40 -1.20
CA ARG A 70 4.41 -8.59 -0.53
C ARG A 70 3.34 -9.38 0.24
N LEU A 71 2.09 -8.94 0.25
CA LEU A 71 0.99 -9.75 0.76
C LEU A 71 0.69 -10.87 -0.24
N ASP A 72 0.56 -12.11 0.22
CA ASP A 72 0.16 -13.20 -0.70
C ASP A 72 -1.35 -13.19 -0.92
N ALA A 73 -2.12 -12.89 0.14
CA ALA A 73 -3.56 -12.77 0.05
C ALA A 73 -4.14 -11.77 1.06
N CYS A 74 -5.12 -10.99 0.61
CA CYS A 74 -5.99 -10.13 1.41
C CYS A 74 -7.42 -10.48 1.04
N ARG A 75 -8.21 -11.07 1.95
CA ARG A 75 -9.58 -11.50 1.63
C ARG A 75 -10.54 -11.25 2.78
N ALA A 76 -11.78 -10.94 2.44
CA ALA A 76 -12.87 -10.82 3.40
C ALA A 76 -13.75 -12.07 3.33
N GLU A 77 -13.97 -12.72 4.47
CA GLU A 77 -14.82 -13.90 4.61
C GLU A 77 -15.70 -13.72 5.86
N SER A 78 -17.03 -13.64 5.67
CA SER A 78 -18.00 -13.57 6.78
C SER A 78 -17.67 -12.50 7.83
N GLY A 79 -17.30 -11.28 7.41
CA GLY A 79 -16.93 -10.17 8.31
C GLY A 79 -15.53 -10.29 8.95
N THR A 80 -14.75 -11.29 8.56
CA THR A 80 -13.35 -11.48 8.98
C THR A 80 -12.42 -11.17 7.82
N LEU A 81 -11.36 -10.39 8.08
CA LEU A 81 -10.26 -10.21 7.16
C LEU A 81 -9.22 -11.31 7.38
N ARG A 82 -8.88 -12.04 6.32
CA ARG A 82 -7.75 -12.97 6.27
C ARG A 82 -6.59 -12.34 5.52
N LEU A 83 -5.41 -12.38 6.15
CA LEU A 83 -4.15 -11.88 5.61
C LEU A 83 -3.15 -13.03 5.57
N ALA A 84 -2.56 -13.30 4.41
CA ALA A 84 -1.51 -14.30 4.25
C ALA A 84 -0.16 -13.66 3.90
N PHE A 85 0.89 -14.11 4.60
CA PHE A 85 2.27 -13.62 4.49
C PHE A 85 3.25 -14.79 4.46
N SER A 86 3.75 -15.16 3.28
CA SER A 86 4.65 -16.29 3.02
C SER A 86 4.19 -17.61 3.64
N TYR A 87 4.42 -17.80 4.95
CA TYR A 87 4.08 -19.00 5.71
C TYR A 87 3.04 -18.76 6.83
N ASP A 88 2.69 -17.51 7.10
CA ASP A 88 1.76 -17.14 8.18
C ASP A 88 0.42 -16.68 7.63
N THR A 89 -0.66 -17.01 8.32
CA THR A 89 -2.00 -16.49 8.05
C THR A 89 -2.58 -15.91 9.33
N TYR A 90 -3.06 -14.68 9.25
CA TYR A 90 -3.73 -13.99 10.35
C TYR A 90 -5.17 -13.69 9.97
N SER A 91 -6.05 -13.76 10.97
CA SER A 91 -7.47 -13.49 10.83
C SER A 91 -7.90 -12.40 11.80
N TYR A 92 -8.65 -11.43 11.31
CA TYR A 92 -9.11 -10.27 12.08
C TYR A 92 -10.61 -10.09 11.89
N GLY A 93 -11.37 -10.28 12.97
CA GLY A 93 -12.80 -9.98 12.99
C GLY A 93 -13.04 -8.47 13.13
N PHE A 94 -14.22 -8.02 12.72
CA PHE A 94 -14.70 -6.64 12.95
C PHE A 94 -16.14 -6.68 13.45
N ASP A 95 -16.56 -5.62 14.15
CA ASP A 95 -17.96 -5.48 14.60
C ASP A 95 -18.92 -5.26 13.43
N ASP A 96 -18.44 -4.60 12.38
CA ASP A 96 -19.18 -4.33 11.16
C ASP A 96 -18.71 -5.28 10.04
N SER A 97 -19.65 -6.04 9.49
CA SER A 97 -19.39 -7.03 8.43
C SER A 97 -18.84 -6.42 7.14
N GLU A 98 -19.10 -5.15 6.87
CA GLU A 98 -18.60 -4.47 5.66
C GLU A 98 -17.13 -4.05 5.79
N THR A 99 -16.66 -3.82 7.01
CA THR A 99 -15.30 -3.28 7.28
C THR A 99 -14.21 -4.15 6.68
N ALA A 100 -14.33 -5.48 6.76
CA ALA A 100 -13.34 -6.38 6.15
C ALA A 100 -13.26 -6.19 4.63
N GLY A 101 -14.41 -6.03 3.96
CA GLY A 101 -14.48 -5.81 2.51
C GLY A 101 -13.91 -4.45 2.12
N GLU A 102 -14.19 -3.40 2.88
CA GLU A 102 -13.64 -2.06 2.63
C GLU A 102 -12.10 -2.02 2.77
N ILE A 103 -11.53 -2.78 3.72
CA ILE A 103 -10.07 -2.92 3.86
C ILE A 103 -9.48 -3.66 2.66
N VAL A 104 -10.11 -4.75 2.21
CA VAL A 104 -9.65 -5.47 1.01
C VAL A 104 -9.67 -4.55 -0.21
N ALA A 105 -10.78 -3.84 -0.44
CA ALA A 105 -10.92 -2.92 -1.57
C ALA A 105 -9.87 -1.78 -1.52
N ALA A 106 -9.53 -1.29 -0.32
CA ALA A 106 -8.46 -0.31 -0.16
C ALA A 106 -7.09 -0.90 -0.51
N VAL A 107 -6.78 -2.11 -0.06
CA VAL A 107 -5.52 -2.80 -0.37
C VAL A 107 -5.39 -3.08 -1.87
N GLU A 108 -6.44 -3.57 -2.51
CA GLU A 108 -6.43 -3.87 -3.96
C GLU A 108 -6.22 -2.60 -4.78
N ARG A 109 -6.96 -1.52 -4.49
CA ARG A 109 -6.80 -0.24 -5.19
C ARG A 109 -5.35 0.27 -5.16
N GLN A 110 -4.68 0.18 -4.01
CA GLN A 110 -3.31 0.67 -3.88
C GLN A 110 -2.28 -0.24 -4.55
N ARG A 111 -2.57 -1.54 -4.71
CA ARG A 111 -1.72 -2.46 -5.49
C ARG A 111 -1.79 -2.17 -6.98
N ASP A 112 -2.98 -1.83 -7.47
CA ASP A 112 -3.19 -1.47 -8.87
C ASP A 112 -2.50 -0.15 -9.20
N ASP A 113 -2.58 0.84 -8.30
CA ASP A 113 -1.88 2.13 -8.43
C ASP A 113 -0.33 1.99 -8.43
N GLU A 114 0.24 1.01 -7.71
CA GLU A 114 1.68 0.69 -7.76
C GLU A 114 2.09 -0.05 -9.06
N THR A 115 1.12 -0.56 -9.84
CA THR A 115 1.37 -1.42 -11.03
C THR A 115 1.30 -0.65 -12.35
N GLU A 116 0.85 0.61 -12.37
CA GLU A 116 1.06 1.45 -13.56
C GLU A 116 2.57 1.60 -13.78
N PRO A 117 3.14 1.05 -14.87
CA PRO A 117 4.52 1.31 -15.18
C PRO A 117 4.63 2.82 -15.34
N ALA A 118 5.60 3.43 -14.66
CA ALA A 118 6.12 4.71 -15.10
C ALA A 118 6.26 4.59 -16.62
N THR A 119 5.41 5.32 -17.35
CA THR A 119 5.52 5.37 -18.79
C THR A 119 6.88 5.99 -19.02
N ASP A 120 7.85 5.13 -19.33
CA ASP A 120 9.16 5.52 -19.79
C ASP A 120 8.87 6.53 -20.91
N PRO A 121 9.19 7.82 -20.75
CA PRO A 121 8.98 8.76 -21.84
C PRO A 121 9.94 8.27 -22.91
N ALA A 122 9.37 7.57 -23.90
CA ALA A 122 10.10 7.03 -25.03
C ALA A 122 11.13 8.07 -25.44
N LEU A 123 12.41 7.77 -25.16
CA LEU A 123 13.52 8.51 -25.71
C LEU A 123 13.35 8.35 -27.22
N ASP A 124 12.75 9.37 -27.82
CA ASP A 124 12.60 9.55 -29.26
C ASP A 124 14.02 9.75 -29.81
N LEU A 125 14.78 8.65 -29.86
CA LEU A 125 16.01 8.53 -30.61
C LEU A 125 15.58 8.52 -32.07
N ARG A 126 15.31 9.71 -32.59
CA ARG A 126 15.28 9.93 -34.02
C ARG A 126 16.62 9.45 -34.57
N PRO A 127 16.65 8.48 -35.49
CA PRO A 127 17.87 8.24 -36.24
C PRO A 127 18.14 9.53 -37.01
N GLU A 128 19.28 10.18 -36.73
CA GLU A 128 19.81 11.19 -37.65
C GLU A 128 20.04 10.47 -38.98
N SER A 129 19.12 10.72 -39.92
CA SER A 129 19.25 10.31 -41.30
C SER A 129 20.52 10.96 -41.85
N GLU A 130 21.48 10.11 -42.22
CA GLU A 130 22.49 10.43 -43.22
C GLU A 130 21.77 10.90 -44.48
N ASP A 131 21.95 12.16 -44.85
CA ASP A 131 21.66 12.64 -46.20
C ASP A 131 22.54 13.87 -46.50
N GLY A 132 23.33 13.74 -47.55
CA GLY A 132 24.21 14.79 -48.02
C GLY A 132 25.25 14.30 -49.03
N GLU A 133 24.78 13.59 -50.06
CA GLU A 133 25.53 13.36 -51.30
C GLU A 133 26.07 14.70 -51.85
N ASP A 134 27.39 14.83 -51.97
CA ASP A 134 28.05 15.91 -52.69
C ASP A 134 28.25 15.43 -54.15
N GLU A 135 27.29 15.82 -54.99
CA GLU A 135 27.23 15.52 -56.41
C GLU A 135 28.22 16.43 -57.19
N THR A 136 29.26 15.81 -57.74
CA THR A 136 29.93 16.12 -59.02
C THR A 136 30.32 17.56 -59.38
N GLY A 137 31.62 17.74 -59.68
CA GLY A 137 32.05 18.74 -60.65
C GLY A 137 33.55 19.01 -60.70
N ALA A 138 34.26 18.42 -61.65
CA ALA A 138 35.31 19.08 -62.43
C ALA A 138 35.83 18.15 -63.55
N GLU A 139 35.65 18.63 -64.77
CA GLU A 139 36.06 18.08 -66.07
C GLU A 139 37.58 18.20 -66.31
N THR A 140 38.06 17.40 -67.29
CA THR A 140 39.18 17.67 -68.26
C THR A 140 40.60 17.86 -67.70
N GLU A 141 41.68 17.29 -68.25
CA GLU A 141 42.09 16.92 -69.61
C GLU A 141 43.12 15.77 -69.56
#